data_AF-A0A1V5V6U8-F1
#
_entry.id   AF-A0A1V5V6U8-F1
#
_cell.length_a   1.000
_cell.length_b   1.000
_cell.length_c   1.000
_cell.angle_alpha   90.00
_cell.angle_beta   90.00
_cell.angle_gamma   90.00
#
_symmetry.space_group_name_H-M   'P 1'
#
loop_
_entity.id
_entity.type
_entity.pdbx_description
1 polymer ?
#
loop_
_entity_poly.entity_id
_entity_poly.type
_entity_poly.pdbx_seq_one_letter_code
_entity_poly.pdbx_strand_id
1 'polypeptide(L)'
;MKIRYFIEYKRPDPNKWEMIPIGVWAHGVDDRSAFEVGYLPGYDDEEWDAQCVINRMVEQDIRELPADFLEQRRDAVPVYLGSRTMPVETDKYGSVTKLVNDVLEQIISGKQLLLDG
;
A
#
# COMPACT_ATOMS: atom_id res chain seq x y z
N MET A 1 9.24 -6.78 13.65
CA MET A 1 9.90 -5.96 12.62
C MET A 1 9.08 -4.71 12.51
N LYS A 2 9.67 -3.51 12.51
CA LYS A 2 8.89 -2.29 12.27
C LYS A 2 8.55 -2.18 10.79
N ILE A 3 7.26 -2.03 10.51
CA ILE A 3 6.72 -1.93 9.16
C ILE A 3 5.81 -0.72 9.12
N ARG A 4 5.93 0.07 8.05
CA ARG A 4 4.98 1.13 7.72
C ARG A 4 4.13 0.71 6.55
N TYR A 5 2.86 1.09 6.54
CA TYR A 5 1.98 0.81 5.42
C TYR A 5 0.91 1.88 5.25
N PHE A 6 0.39 2.00 4.04
CA PHE A 6 -0.84 2.73 3.78
C PHE A 6 -1.83 1.84 3.03
N ILE A 7 -3.10 2.22 3.10
CA ILE A 7 -4.17 1.60 2.33
C ILE A 7 -4.50 2.51 1.16
N GLU A 8 -4.56 1.91 -0.03
CA GLU A 8 -4.97 2.60 -1.25
C GLU A 8 -6.47 2.46 -1.44
N TYR A 9 -7.10 3.57 -1.79
CA TYR A 9 -8.52 3.69 -2.03
C TYR A 9 -8.76 4.18 -3.46
N LYS A 10 -9.74 3.58 -4.13
CA LYS A 10 -10.20 4.02 -5.44
C LYS A 10 -11.57 4.67 -5.33
N ARG A 11 -11.85 5.58 -6.25
CA ARG A 11 -13.19 6.09 -6.49
C ARG A 11 -13.77 5.36 -7.72
N PRO A 12 -14.67 4.38 -7.54
CA PRO A 12 -15.19 3.60 -8.67
C PRO A 12 -16.13 4.44 -9.55
N ASP A 13 -16.90 5.33 -8.94
CA ASP A 13 -17.82 6.23 -9.62
C ASP A 13 -17.35 7.67 -9.42
N PRO A 14 -16.89 8.37 -10.47
CA PRO A 14 -16.38 9.74 -10.36
C PRO A 14 -17.44 10.74 -9.88
N ASN A 15 -18.74 10.41 -9.97
CA ASN A 15 -19.84 11.25 -9.52
C ASN A 15 -20.19 11.05 -8.04
N LYS A 16 -19.61 10.03 -7.38
CA LYS A 16 -19.79 9.77 -5.95
C LYS A 16 -18.53 10.10 -5.19
N TRP A 17 -18.69 10.51 -3.94
CA TRP A 17 -17.58 10.75 -3.02
C TRP A 17 -17.12 9.48 -2.29
N GLU A 18 -17.82 8.37 -2.48
CA GLU A 18 -17.49 7.09 -1.86
C GLU A 18 -16.17 6.56 -2.43
N MET A 19 -15.27 6.23 -1.51
CA MET A 19 -14.00 5.60 -1.80
C MET A 19 -13.99 4.24 -1.13
N ILE A 20 -13.51 3.24 -1.86
CA ILE A 20 -13.38 1.88 -1.36
C ILE A 20 -11.90 1.50 -1.29
N PRO A 21 -11.47 0.80 -0.23
CA PRO A 21 -10.11 0.28 -0.13
C PRO A 21 -9.91 -0.80 -1.20
N ILE A 22 -8.77 -0.75 -1.89
CA ILE A 22 -8.45 -1.64 -3.01
C ILE A 22 -7.13 -2.36 -2.86
N GLY A 23 -6.22 -1.86 -2.02
CA GLY A 23 -4.89 -2.41 -1.88
C GLY A 23 -4.11 -1.81 -0.72
N VAL A 24 -2.89 -2.31 -0.54
CA VAL A 24 -2.00 -1.96 0.55
C VAL A 24 -0.57 -1.95 0.05
N TRP A 25 0.21 -0.98 0.52
CA TRP A 25 1.65 -0.88 0.29
C TRP A 25 2.35 -0.93 1.63
N ALA A 26 3.35 -1.80 1.78
CA ALA A 26 4.06 -2.02 3.03
C ALA A 26 5.58 -1.95 2.83
N HIS A 27 6.27 -1.27 3.74
CA HIS A 27 7.72 -1.07 3.70
C HIS A 27 8.34 -1.26 5.09
N GLY A 28 9.43 -2.01 5.17
CA GLY A 28 10.19 -2.21 6.40
C GLY A 28 10.97 -0.96 6.82
N VAL A 29 10.86 -0.59 8.09
CA VAL A 29 11.62 0.54 8.68
C VAL A 29 13.05 0.11 8.98
N ASP A 30 13.20 -1.03 9.65
CA ASP A 30 14.50 -1.57 10.07
C ASP A 30 15.22 -2.28 8.92
N ASP A 31 14.45 -2.94 8.05
CA ASP A 31 14.92 -3.57 6.81
C ASP A 31 14.27 -2.84 5.62
N ARG A 32 14.99 -1.87 5.08
CA ARG A 32 14.49 -1.01 4.01
C ARG A 32 14.47 -1.69 2.64
N SER A 33 14.95 -2.93 2.54
CA SER A 33 14.82 -3.77 1.35
C SER A 33 13.49 -4.53 1.33
N ALA A 34 12.86 -4.72 2.49
CA ALA A 34 11.58 -5.40 2.61
C ALA A 34 10.44 -4.48 2.18
N PHE A 35 9.85 -4.77 1.02
CA PHE A 35 8.73 -4.03 0.46
C PHE A 35 7.75 -5.00 -0.21
N GLU A 36 6.46 -4.74 -0.06
CA GLU A 36 5.39 -5.53 -0.68
C GLU A 36 4.21 -4.63 -1.01
N VAL A 37 3.54 -4.94 -2.12
CA VAL A 37 2.26 -4.35 -2.50
C VAL A 37 1.27 -5.46 -2.78
N GLY A 38 0.01 -5.27 -2.41
CA GLY A 38 -1.05 -6.20 -2.74
C GLY A 38 -2.36 -5.48 -3.01
N TYR A 39 -3.15 -6.04 -3.91
CA TYR A 39 -4.45 -5.53 -4.33
C TYR A 39 -5.54 -6.60 -4.20
N LEU A 40 -6.78 -6.15 -4.07
CA LEU A 40 -7.95 -7.01 -4.15
C LEU A 40 -8.20 -7.48 -5.59
N PRO A 41 -8.89 -8.61 -5.79
CA PRO A 41 -9.30 -9.04 -7.12
C PRO A 41 -10.13 -7.97 -7.85
N GLY A 42 -9.85 -7.77 -9.14
CA GLY A 42 -10.57 -6.80 -9.99
C GLY A 42 -9.93 -5.41 -10.07
N TYR A 43 -8.75 -5.23 -9.49
CA TYR A 43 -7.92 -4.02 -9.60
C TYR A 43 -6.58 -4.30 -10.31
N ASP A 44 -6.65 -5.13 -11.35
CA ASP A 44 -5.47 -5.62 -12.10
C ASP A 44 -4.67 -4.47 -12.72
N ASP A 45 -5.34 -3.39 -13.13
CA ASP A 45 -4.68 -2.18 -13.67
C ASP A 45 -3.85 -1.47 -12.59
N GLU A 46 -4.38 -1.33 -11.37
CA GLU A 46 -3.65 -0.72 -10.25
C GLU A 46 -2.50 -1.61 -9.77
N GLU A 47 -2.73 -2.92 -9.74
CA GLU A 47 -1.67 -3.89 -9.44
C GLU A 47 -0.55 -3.79 -10.48
N TRP A 48 -0.89 -3.75 -11.76
CA TRP A 48 0.08 -3.61 -12.85
C TRP A 48 0.90 -2.31 -12.74
N ASP A 49 0.24 -1.18 -12.45
CA ASP A 49 0.92 0.10 -12.24
C ASP A 49 1.89 0.05 -11.06
N ALA A 50 1.51 -0.60 -9.96
CA ALA A 50 2.38 -0.81 -8.81
C ALA A 50 3.58 -1.70 -9.15
N GLN A 51 3.36 -2.80 -9.88
CA GLN A 51 4.43 -3.67 -10.34
C GLN A 51 5.39 -2.95 -11.30
N CYS A 52 4.91 -2.03 -12.13
CA CYS A 52 5.77 -1.20 -12.98
C CYS A 52 6.70 -0.31 -12.15
N VAL A 53 6.23 0.21 -11.01
CA VAL A 53 7.07 0.97 -10.07
C VAL A 53 8.16 0.07 -9.47
N ILE A 54 7.80 -1.14 -9.04
CA ILE A 54 8.75 -2.12 -8.47
C ILE A 54 9.80 -2.51 -9.51
N ASN A 55 9.38 -2.86 -10.71
CA ASN A 55 10.28 -3.26 -11.79
C ASN A 55 11.29 -2.16 -12.10
N ARG A 56 10.86 -0.90 -12.15
CA ARG A 56 11.77 0.24 -12.36
C ARG A 56 12.82 0.37 -11.26
N MET A 57 12.47 0.07 -10.01
CA MET A 57 13.44 0.09 -8.91
C MET A 57 14.49 -1.01 -9.06
N VAL A 58 14.04 -2.21 -9.42
CA VAL A 58 14.94 -3.35 -9.69
C VAL A 58 15.87 -3.03 -10.85
N GLU A 59 15.35 -2.46 -11.94
CA GLU A 59 16.14 -2.04 -13.11
C GLU A 59 17.18 -0.96 -12.77
N GLN A 60 16.89 -0.11 -11.78
CA GLN A 60 17.80 0.93 -11.28
C GLN A 60 18.76 0.44 -10.19
N ASP A 61 18.77 -0.87 -9.90
CA ASP A 61 19.56 -1.50 -8.84
C ASP A 61 19.31 -0.89 -7.45
N ILE A 62 18.09 -0.39 -7.21
CA ILE A 62 17.69 0.11 -5.90
C ILE A 62 17.47 -1.09 -4.98
N ARG A 63 18.32 -1.21 -3.95
CA ARG A 63 18.28 -2.30 -2.97
C ARG A 63 17.59 -1.94 -1.64
N GLU A 64 17.51 -0.65 -1.35
CA GLU A 64 16.83 -0.13 -0.17
C GLU A 64 16.01 1.10 -0.56
N LEU A 65 14.77 1.15 -0.10
CA LEU A 65 13.90 2.30 -0.32
C LEU A 65 14.18 3.40 0.72
N PRO A 66 14.02 4.68 0.34
CA PRO A 66 14.17 5.78 1.28
C PRO A 66 13.07 5.73 2.36
N ALA A 67 13.34 6.31 3.54
CA ALA A 67 12.44 6.20 4.69
C ALA A 67 11.07 6.88 4.48
N ASP A 68 11.03 7.87 3.59
CA ASP A 68 9.85 8.64 3.19
C ASP A 68 9.21 8.12 1.88
N PHE A 69 9.59 6.91 1.43
CA PHE A 69 9.11 6.32 0.20
C PHE A 69 7.57 6.26 0.12
N LEU A 70 6.93 5.85 1.22
CA LEU A 70 5.47 5.72 1.28
C LEU A 70 4.77 7.08 1.19
N GLU A 71 5.34 8.13 1.78
CA GLU A 71 4.85 9.50 1.67
C GLU A 71 4.94 10.01 0.24
N GLN A 72 6.09 9.83 -0.41
CA GLN A 72 6.28 10.21 -1.82
C GLN A 72 5.27 9.50 -2.73
N ARG A 73 4.93 8.23 -2.45
CA ARG A 73 3.92 7.49 -3.19
C ARG A 73 2.51 7.92 -2.85
N ARG A 74 2.19 8.21 -1.60
CA ARG A 74 0.88 8.74 -1.22
C ARG A 74 0.54 9.99 -2.03
N ASP A 75 1.49 10.91 -2.12
CA ASP A 75 1.28 12.23 -2.73
C ASP A 75 1.29 12.21 -4.27
N ALA A 76 1.65 11.08 -4.88
CA ALA A 76 1.67 10.90 -6.33
C ALA A 76 0.29 10.59 -6.96
N VAL A 77 -0.73 10.25 -6.15
CA VAL A 77 -2.07 9.91 -6.67
C VAL A 77 -2.92 11.18 -6.83
N PRO A 78 -3.47 11.45 -8.02
CA PRO A 78 -4.45 12.51 -8.17
C PRO A 78 -5.72 12.20 -7.37
N VAL A 79 -6.18 13.18 -6.58
CA VAL A 79 -7.32 13.05 -5.64
C VAL A 79 -8.62 12.58 -6.30
N TYR A 80 -8.79 12.83 -7.60
CA TYR A 80 -9.98 12.42 -8.35
C TYR A 80 -9.94 10.96 -8.82
N LEU A 81 -8.76 10.31 -8.85
CA LEU A 81 -8.61 8.89 -9.19
C LEU A 81 -8.70 8.01 -7.93
N GLY A 82 -8.23 8.51 -6.80
CA GLY A 82 -8.22 7.78 -5.55
C GLY A 82 -7.59 8.56 -4.41
N SER A 83 -7.31 7.87 -3.32
CA SER A 83 -6.52 8.40 -2.21
C SER A 83 -5.70 7.29 -1.55
N ARG A 84 -4.71 7.67 -0.77
CA ARG A 84 -3.92 6.76 0.05
C ARG A 84 -3.92 7.31 1.47
N THR A 85 -4.06 6.43 2.47
CA THR A 85 -4.03 6.87 3.88
C THR A 85 -2.67 7.45 4.24
N MET A 86 -2.60 8.14 5.38
CA MET A 86 -1.32 8.38 6.02
C MET A 86 -0.63 7.02 6.28
N PRO A 87 0.69 6.90 6.03
CA PRO A 87 1.40 5.71 6.43
C PRO A 87 1.35 5.54 7.95
N VAL A 88 0.89 4.40 8.42
CA VAL A 88 0.87 4.01 9.84
C VAL A 88 2.02 3.05 10.12
N GLU A 89 2.56 3.04 11.34
CA GLU A 89 3.63 2.14 11.76
C GLU A 89 3.09 1.01 12.63
N THR A 90 3.62 -0.19 12.47
CA THR A 90 3.31 -1.34 13.31
C THR A 90 4.50 -2.27 13.47
N ASP A 91 4.58 -2.96 14.60
CA ASP A 91 5.54 -4.02 14.89
C ASP A 91 4.89 -5.40 15.07
N LYS A 92 3.56 -5.49 14.84
CA LYS A 92 2.75 -6.70 15.05
C LYS A 92 3.11 -7.86 14.12
N TYR A 93 3.70 -7.56 12.96
CA TYR A 93 3.95 -8.55 11.91
C TYR A 93 5.44 -8.92 11.80
N GLY A 94 5.69 -10.18 11.45
CA GLY A 94 7.04 -10.70 11.23
C GLY A 94 7.62 -10.41 9.85
N SER A 95 6.80 -9.94 8.89
CA SER A 95 7.22 -9.57 7.54
C SER A 95 6.18 -8.68 6.86
N VAL A 96 6.59 -7.94 5.83
CA VAL A 96 5.68 -7.12 4.99
C VAL A 96 4.61 -7.97 4.31
N THR A 97 4.95 -9.15 3.79
CA THR A 97 3.99 -10.07 3.14
C THR A 97 2.89 -10.53 4.10
N LYS A 98 3.21 -10.81 5.37
CA LYS A 98 2.19 -11.17 6.38
C LYS A 98 1.24 -10.02 6.67
N LEU A 99 1.76 -8.79 6.72
CA LEU A 99 0.95 -7.60 6.90
C LEU A 99 0.02 -7.40 5.70
N VAL A 100 0.56 -7.43 4.48
CA VAL A 100 -0.21 -7.24 3.25
C VAL A 100 -1.38 -8.22 3.16
N ASN A 101 -1.12 -9.52 3.36
CA ASN A 101 -2.17 -10.54 3.30
C ASN A 101 -3.25 -10.32 4.35
N ASP A 102 -2.87 -10.05 5.60
CA ASP A 102 -3.84 -9.82 6.68
C ASP A 102 -4.68 -8.55 6.45
N VAL A 103 -4.08 -7.46 5.97
CA VAL A 103 -4.82 -6.23 5.62
C VAL A 103 -5.80 -6.49 4.48
N LEU A 104 -5.39 -7.20 3.43
CA LEU A 104 -6.31 -7.57 2.33
C LEU A 104 -7.47 -8.44 2.83
N GLU A 105 -7.21 -9.42 3.69
CA GLU A 105 -8.27 -10.24 4.31
C GLU A 105 -9.21 -9.40 5.20
N GLN A 106 -8.69 -8.42 5.93
CA GLN A 106 -9.51 -7.48 6.71
C GLN A 106 -10.40 -6.62 5.82
N ILE A 107 -9.88 -6.13 4.68
CA ILE A 107 -10.68 -5.39 3.71
C ILE A 107 -11.83 -6.27 3.18
N ILE A 108 -11.53 -7.50 2.75
CA ILE A 108 -12.53 -8.44 2.22
C ILE A 108 -13.60 -8.76 3.26
N SER A 109 -13.21 -8.95 4.52
CA SER A 109 -14.15 -9.28 5.60
C SER A 109 -14.93 -8.08 6.14
N GLY A 110 -14.68 -6.86 5.64
CA GLY A 110 -15.32 -5.63 6.10
C GLY A 110 -14.99 -5.29 7.56
N LYS A 111 -13.91 -5.86 8.10
CA LYS A 111 -13.45 -5.53 9.45
C LYS A 111 -12.84 -4.14 9.46
N GLN A 112 -12.98 -3.45 10.59
CA GLN A 112 -12.35 -2.16 10.80
C GLN A 112 -10.84 -2.33 10.63
N LEU A 113 -10.30 -1.71 9.59
CA LEU A 113 -8.87 -1.71 9.29
C LEU A 113 -8.13 -1.21 10.51
N LEU A 114 -7.12 -1.96 10.96
CA LEU A 114 -6.27 -1.60 12.09
C LEU A 114 -5.54 -0.28 11.76
N LEU A 115 -6.20 0.85 11.94
CA LEU A 115 -5.61 2.18 12.00
C LEU A 115 -5.38 2.46 13.48
N ASP A 116 -4.57 1.63 14.13
CA ASP A 116 -4.04 1.99 15.44
C ASP A 116 -2.97 3.05 15.17
N GLY A 117 -3.25 4.27 15.63
CA GLY A 117 -2.49 5.48 15.34
C GLY A 117 -1.11 5.57 16.00
#